data_AF-M0AP19-F1
#
_entry.id   AF-M0AP19-F1
#
_cell.length_a   1.000
_cell.length_b   1.000
_cell.length_c   1.000
_cell.angle_alpha   90.00
_cell.angle_beta   90.00
_cell.angle_gamma   90.00
#
_symmetry.space_group_name_H-M   'P 1'
#
loop_
_entity.id
_entity.type
_entity.pdbx_description
1 polymer ?
#
loop_
_entity_poly.entity_id
_entity_poly.type
_entity_poly.pdbx_seq_one_letter_code
_entity_poly.pdbx_strand_id
1 'polypeptide(L)'
;MTNDKSNIVVTFNPQEWVDGPYHLDDGADKQLNPAENRDSVTFEVPWEDGTDEEGTIFPDESYEANQLQSHPAAPEWVQNWEGPYYVRTELADDE
;
A
#
# COMPACT_ATOMS: atom_id res chain seq x y z
N MET A 1 -29.38 -6.38 13.41
CA MET A 1 -28.48 -6.89 12.36
C MET A 1 -27.07 -6.55 12.81
N THR A 2 -26.28 -7.55 13.20
CA THR A 2 -24.83 -7.40 13.25
C THR A 2 -24.41 -7.20 11.80
N ASN A 3 -23.94 -6.01 11.49
CA ASN A 3 -23.36 -5.73 10.19
C ASN A 3 -22.01 -6.46 10.24
N ASP A 4 -21.93 -7.69 9.74
CA ASP A 4 -20.67 -8.34 9.37
C ASP A 4 -20.05 -7.46 8.27
N LYS A 5 -19.46 -6.33 8.67
CA LYS A 5 -18.75 -5.43 7.76
C LYS A 5 -17.46 -6.16 7.42
N SER A 6 -17.39 -6.71 6.21
CA SER A 6 -16.17 -7.30 5.66
C SER A 6 -15.00 -6.34 5.87
N ASN A 7 -13.88 -6.83 6.40
CA ASN A 7 -12.67 -6.02 6.45
C ASN A 7 -12.12 -5.82 5.03
N ILE A 8 -11.30 -4.80 4.85
CA ILE A 8 -10.45 -4.66 3.67
C ILE A 8 -9.05 -5.12 4.04
N VAL A 9 -8.54 -6.04 3.25
CA VAL A 9 -7.16 -6.50 3.32
C VAL A 9 -6.32 -5.51 2.52
N VAL A 10 -5.32 -4.95 3.19
CA VAL A 10 -4.44 -3.90 2.66
C VAL A 10 -3.04 -4.49 2.54
N THR A 11 -2.50 -4.49 1.33
CA THR A 11 -1.11 -4.90 1.09
C THR A 11 -0.25 -3.69 0.80
N PHE A 12 0.69 -3.40 1.69
CA PHE A 12 1.69 -2.35 1.54
C PHE A 12 2.95 -2.90 0.89
N ASN A 13 3.40 -2.24 -0.19
CA ASN A 13 4.56 -2.65 -0.97
C ASN A 13 5.64 -1.55 -0.91
N PRO A 14 6.65 -1.68 -0.03
CA PRO A 14 7.74 -0.72 0.05
C PRO A 14 8.60 -0.76 -1.22
N GLN A 15 9.05 0.42 -1.66
CA GLN A 15 9.92 0.58 -2.82
C GLN A 15 11.16 1.40 -2.48
N GLU A 16 12.19 1.26 -3.29
CA GLU A 16 13.38 2.10 -3.25
C GLU A 16 13.79 2.56 -4.65
N TRP A 17 14.45 3.71 -4.69
CA TRP A 17 15.05 4.24 -5.91
C TRP A 17 16.40 3.59 -6.14
N VAL A 18 16.48 2.72 -7.15
CA VAL A 18 17.73 2.09 -7.56
C VAL A 18 18.31 2.76 -8.80
N ASP A 19 19.63 2.71 -8.94
CA ASP A 19 20.30 3.11 -10.16
C ASP A 19 19.97 2.13 -11.30
N GLY A 20 19.46 2.65 -12.40
CA GLY A 20 19.10 1.85 -13.56
C GLY A 20 20.33 1.18 -14.22
N PRO A 21 20.18 -0.01 -14.82
CA PRO A 21 21.31 -0.77 -15.38
C PRO A 21 21.92 -0.16 -16.67
N TYR A 22 21.28 0.84 -17.27
CA TYR A 22 21.70 1.44 -18.55
C TYR A 22 22.36 2.81 -18.34
N HIS A 23 23.61 2.80 -17.85
CA HIS A 23 24.45 3.99 -17.74
C HIS A 23 25.10 4.32 -19.11
N LEU A 24 24.47 5.18 -19.92
CA LEU A 24 25.11 5.66 -21.15
C LEU A 24 25.32 7.17 -21.25
N ASP A 25 24.58 8.01 -20.53
CA ASP A 25 24.82 9.46 -20.57
C ASP A 25 24.31 10.14 -19.28
N ASP A 26 24.81 11.34 -19.01
CA ASP A 26 24.82 12.17 -17.79
C ASP A 26 23.44 12.50 -17.15
N GLY A 27 22.64 11.48 -16.81
CA GLY A 27 21.34 11.62 -16.16
C GLY A 27 20.74 10.27 -15.83
N ALA A 28 21.09 9.70 -14.68
CA ALA A 28 20.56 8.41 -14.25
C ALA A 28 19.04 8.50 -14.01
N ASP A 29 18.25 7.89 -14.89
CA ASP A 29 16.86 7.57 -14.60
C ASP A 29 16.85 6.54 -13.47
N LYS A 30 16.50 6.99 -12.26
CA LYS A 30 16.29 6.10 -11.12
C LYS A 30 15.04 5.28 -11.37
N GLN A 31 15.09 3.98 -11.08
CA GLN A 31 13.94 3.09 -11.18
C GLN A 31 13.37 2.81 -9.79
N LEU A 32 12.03 2.74 -9.68
CA LEU A 32 11.36 2.21 -8.50
C LEU A 32 11.39 0.68 -8.53
N ASN A 33 12.08 0.08 -7.58
CA ASN A 33 12.09 -1.36 -7.36
C ASN A 33 11.52 -1.68 -5.97
N PRO A 34 11.06 -2.92 -5.72
CA PRO A 34 10.76 -3.38 -4.36
C PRO A 34 11.95 -3.14 -3.44
N ALA A 35 11.70 -2.67 -2.22
CA ALA A 35 12.76 -2.39 -1.26
C ALA A 35 13.46 -3.68 -0.81
N GLU A 36 14.78 -3.75 -0.90
CA GLU A 36 15.57 -4.93 -0.51
C GLU A 36 15.61 -5.11 1.02
N ASN A 37 15.39 -4.04 1.78
CA ASN A 37 15.43 -4.07 3.24
C ASN A 37 14.09 -4.45 3.90
N ARG A 38 12.99 -4.54 3.14
CA ARG A 38 11.65 -4.84 3.64
C ARG A 38 10.77 -5.52 2.59
N ASP A 39 10.18 -6.65 2.96
CA ASP A 39 9.13 -7.28 2.18
C ASP A 39 7.79 -6.54 2.30
N SER A 40 6.88 -6.81 1.35
CA SER A 40 5.49 -6.40 1.45
C SER A 40 4.82 -6.97 2.69
N VAL A 41 3.86 -6.22 3.24
CA VAL A 41 3.08 -6.66 4.40
C VAL A 41 1.60 -6.42 4.18
N THR A 42 0.81 -7.34 4.74
CA THR A 42 -0.64 -7.29 4.68
C THR A 42 -1.22 -7.01 6.07
N PHE A 43 -2.20 -6.13 6.15
CA PHE A 43 -2.96 -5.83 7.37
C PHE A 43 -4.42 -5.55 7.02
N GLU A 44 -5.31 -5.69 7.99
CA GLU A 44 -6.74 -5.46 7.80
C GLU A 44 -7.15 -4.08 8.31
N VAL A 45 -8.04 -3.42 7.57
CA VAL A 45 -8.72 -2.20 8.00
C VAL A 45 -10.23 -2.40 7.94
N PRO A 46 -11.02 -1.67 8.77
CA PRO A 46 -12.46 -1.68 8.65
C PRO A 46 -12.93 -1.29 7.24
N TRP A 47 -14.06 -1.86 6.78
CA TRP A 47 -14.71 -1.51 5.51
C TRP A 47 -14.74 0.01 5.27
N GLU A 48 -15.18 0.75 6.29
CA GLU A 48 -15.39 2.21 6.23
C GLU A 48 -14.10 3.00 5.98
N ASP A 49 -12.95 2.43 6.35
CA ASP A 49 -11.65 3.08 6.18
C ASP A 49 -11.00 2.73 4.84
N GLY A 50 -11.41 1.61 4.21
CA GLY A 50 -10.88 1.14 2.92
C GLY A 50 -11.78 1.43 1.70
N THR A 51 -12.86 2.18 1.89
CA THR A 51 -13.85 2.50 0.84
C THR A 51 -14.17 3.98 0.78
N ASP A 52 -14.61 4.44 -0.39
CA ASP A 52 -15.10 5.81 -0.59
C ASP A 52 -16.55 6.03 -0.11
N GLU A 53 -17.06 7.25 -0.30
CA GLU A 53 -18.41 7.66 0.08
C GLU A 53 -19.52 6.86 -0.63
N GLU A 54 -19.21 6.23 -1.76
CA GLU A 54 -20.12 5.39 -2.53
C GLU A 54 -20.05 3.91 -2.08
N GLY A 55 -19.13 3.57 -1.17
CA GLY A 55 -18.88 2.21 -0.71
C GLY A 55 -18.05 1.39 -1.71
N THR A 56 -17.27 2.05 -2.57
CA THR A 56 -16.34 1.39 -3.48
C THR A 56 -14.98 1.26 -2.81
N ILE A 57 -14.38 0.07 -2.86
CA ILE A 57 -13.02 -0.17 -2.36
C ILE A 57 -12.05 0.77 -3.10
N PHE A 58 -11.13 1.39 -2.38
CA PHE A 58 -10.12 2.23 -3.01
C PHE A 58 -9.37 1.45 -4.09
N PRO A 59 -9.14 2.03 -5.28
CA PRO A 59 -8.41 1.35 -6.32
C PRO A 59 -6.94 1.12 -5.95
N ASP A 60 -6.36 0.03 -6.45
CA ASP A 60 -4.94 -0.26 -6.29
C ASP A 60 -4.07 0.92 -6.74
N GLU A 61 -3.00 1.18 -5.98
CA GLU A 61 -2.00 2.21 -6.26
C GLU A 61 -2.58 3.64 -6.32
N SER A 62 -3.80 3.84 -5.81
CA SER A 62 -4.44 5.15 -5.79
C SER A 62 -3.95 6.04 -4.64
N TYR A 63 -4.24 7.33 -4.76
CA TYR A 63 -3.94 8.29 -3.71
C TYR A 63 -4.68 7.94 -2.41
N GLU A 64 -5.94 7.53 -2.51
CA GLU A 64 -6.79 7.12 -1.39
C GLU A 64 -6.25 5.84 -0.73
N ALA A 65 -5.91 4.81 -1.51
CA ALA A 65 -5.32 3.58 -0.99
C ALA A 65 -4.00 3.86 -0.25
N ASN A 66 -3.17 4.76 -0.77
CA ASN A 66 -1.90 5.12 -0.14
C ASN A 66 -2.08 5.79 1.24
N GLN A 67 -3.22 6.43 1.53
CA GLN A 67 -3.49 6.99 2.86
C GLN A 67 -3.58 5.90 3.94
N LEU A 68 -3.87 4.65 3.56
CA LEU A 68 -3.93 3.51 4.46
C LEU A 68 -2.57 3.16 5.09
N GLN A 69 -1.46 3.65 4.53
CA GLN A 69 -0.14 3.56 5.18
C GLN A 69 -0.17 4.18 6.59
N SER A 70 -0.88 5.30 6.75
CA SER A 70 -0.95 6.05 8.01
C SER A 70 -2.07 5.55 8.94
N HIS A 71 -2.75 4.48 8.57
CA HIS A 71 -3.86 3.93 9.35
C HIS A 71 -3.34 3.32 10.67
N PRO A 72 -4.04 3.47 11.80
CA PRO A 72 -3.62 2.91 13.08
C PRO A 72 -3.52 1.38 13.10
N ALA A 73 -4.18 0.69 12.17
CA ALA A 73 -4.04 -0.76 12.00
C ALA A 73 -2.76 -1.16 11.23
N ALA A 74 -2.13 -0.23 10.51
CA ALA A 74 -0.88 -0.50 9.82
C ALA A 74 0.25 -0.73 10.84
N PRO A 75 1.20 -1.64 10.59
CA PRO A 75 2.37 -1.81 11.44
C PRO A 75 3.14 -0.49 11.63
N GLU A 76 3.73 -0.26 12.80
CA GLU A 76 4.45 1.00 13.08
C GLU A 76 5.52 1.31 12.03
N TRP A 77 6.22 0.31 11.51
CA TRP A 77 7.25 0.54 10.49
C TRP A 77 6.66 0.98 9.14
N VAL A 78 5.44 0.57 8.81
CA VAL A 78 4.72 1.03 7.61
C VAL A 78 4.36 2.50 7.76
N GLN A 79 3.81 2.87 8.92
CA GLN A 79 3.46 4.27 9.25
C GLN A 79 4.70 5.19 9.22
N ASN A 80 5.89 4.66 9.52
CA ASN A 80 7.15 5.38 9.53
C ASN A 80 8.00 5.17 8.25
N TRP A 81 7.45 4.56 7.20
CA TRP A 81 8.19 4.34 5.96
C TRP A 81 8.38 5.65 5.19
N GLU A 82 9.65 6.04 4.98
CA GLU A 82 10.02 7.29 4.30
C GLU A 82 10.28 7.11 2.78
N GLY A 83 10.34 5.87 2.30
CA GLY A 83 10.59 5.56 0.90
C GLY A 83 9.33 5.64 0.03
N PRO A 84 9.47 5.52 -1.30
CA PRO A 84 8.32 5.28 -2.17
C PRO A 84 7.61 3.97 -1.81
N TYR A 85 6.34 3.88 -2.13
CA TYR A 85 5.53 2.69 -1.90
C TYR A 85 4.27 2.74 -2.75
N TYR A 86 3.56 1.62 -2.82
CA TYR A 86 2.18 1.58 -3.26
C TYR A 86 1.35 0.62 -2.41
N VAL A 87 0.06 0.89 -2.31
CA VAL A 87 -0.90 0.07 -1.57
C VAL A 87 -1.84 -0.64 -2.53
N ARG A 88 -2.19 -1.88 -2.20
CA ARG A 88 -3.25 -2.66 -2.83
C ARG A 88 -4.33 -3.02 -1.83
N THR A 89 -5.55 -3.14 -2.30
CA THR A 89 -6.74 -3.30 -1.45
C THR A 89 -7.62 -4.40 -2.03
N GLU A 90 -7.99 -5.36 -1.17
CA GLU A 90 -8.86 -6.47 -1.54
C GLU A 90 -9.90 -6.69 -0.44
N LEU A 91 -11.06 -7.23 -0.80
CA LEU A 91 -12.06 -7.61 0.20
C LEU A 91 -11.49 -8.76 1.03
N ALA A 92 -11.62 -8.72 2.37
CA ALA A 92 -11.40 -9.90 3.18
C ALA A 92 -12.47 -10.93 2.81
N ASP A 93 -12.07 -12.05 2.20
CA ASP A 93 -12.95 -13.20 2.02
C ASP A 93 -13.33 -13.76 3.40
N ASP A 94 -14.63 -13.81 3.66
CA ASP A 94 -15.22 -14.48 4.83
C ASP A 94 -15.20 -15.99 4.54
N GLU A 95 -14.15 -16.69 4.98
CA GLU A 95 -14.07 -18.17 4.92
C GLU A 95 -15.02 -18.86 5.92
#